data_AF-A0A0U9H5K6-F1
#
_entry.id   AF-A0A0U9H5K6-F1
#
_cell.length_a   1.000
_cell.length_b   1.000
_cell.length_c   1.000
_cell.angle_alpha   90.00
_cell.angle_beta   90.00
_cell.angle_gamma   90.00
#
_symmetry.space_group_name_H-M   'P 1'
#
loop_
_entity.id
_entity.type
_entity.pdbx_description
1 polymer ?
#
loop_
_entity_poly.entity_id
_entity_poly.type
_entity_poly.pdbx_seq_one_letter_code
_entity_poly.pdbx_strand_id
1 'polypeptide(L)'
;MQYISDEDYKTAKKNGIHKNLVYQRVHVCHWDVEEAITREVVKGQKSKKVMHLLDHAINNGINLTYGAVVGRMNKGYNDHQIVWIRKNQRPNPNWDQDYKKYEQMAVENDIPASEYERRVNKELWAMHKAATMSLKQEKITKKRVAQLNRKQIG
;
A
#
# COMPACT_ATOMS: atom_id res chain seq x y z
N MET A 1 24.20 24.34 20.92
CA MET A 1 22.81 24.08 20.50
C MET A 1 22.11 25.42 20.38
N GLN A 2 21.47 25.72 19.24
CA GLN A 2 20.62 26.92 19.13
C GLN A 2 19.47 26.82 20.15
N TYR A 3 19.17 27.92 20.84
CA TYR A 3 18.08 28.01 21.81
C TYR A 3 16.77 28.38 21.09
N ILE A 4 15.67 27.69 21.42
CA ILE A 4 14.33 27.96 20.85
C ILE A 4 13.44 28.43 22.01
N SER A 5 12.92 29.64 21.90
CA SER A 5 12.07 30.23 22.93
C SER A 5 10.61 29.74 22.85
N ASP A 6 9.85 29.96 23.92
CA ASP A 6 8.40 29.71 23.89
C ASP A 6 7.66 30.62 22.91
N GLU A 7 8.17 31.83 22.69
CA GLU A 7 7.65 32.79 21.71
C GLU A 7 7.85 32.27 20.28
N ASP A 8 8.97 31.62 19.97
CA ASP A 8 9.22 30.98 18.68
C ASP A 8 8.21 29.86 18.42
N TYR A 9 7.90 29.06 19.44
CA TYR A 9 6.89 28.01 19.34
C TYR A 9 5.47 28.58 19.17
N LYS A 10 5.15 29.72 19.78
CA LYS A 10 3.87 30.42 19.54
C LYS A 10 3.78 30.90 18.10
N THR A 11 4.85 31.47 17.55
CA THR A 11 4.93 31.91 16.15
C THR A 11 4.81 30.72 15.19
N ALA A 12 5.55 29.65 15.42
CA ALA A 12 5.45 28.42 14.64
C ALA A 12 4.03 27.85 14.63
N LYS A 13 3.34 27.85 15.78
CA LYS A 13 1.95 27.38 15.88
C LYS A 13 0.99 28.25 15.06
N LYS A 14 1.18 29.57 15.03
CA LYS A 14 0.41 30.47 14.16
C LYS A 14 0.62 30.15 12.67
N ASN A 15 1.84 29.72 12.31
CA ASN A 15 2.20 29.28 10.96
C ASN A 15 1.85 27.81 10.67
N GLY A 16 1.13 27.12 11.57
CA GLY A 16 0.74 25.71 11.39
C GLY A 16 1.89 24.70 11.54
N ILE A 17 3.02 25.10 12.11
CA ILE A 17 4.20 24.26 12.33
C ILE A 17 4.18 23.73 13.78
N HIS A 18 4.31 22.41 13.92
CA HIS A 18 4.31 21.75 15.22
C HIS A 18 5.65 21.89 15.95
N LYS A 19 5.61 21.94 17.30
CA LYS A 19 6.79 22.04 18.19
C LYS A 19 7.91 21.05 17.82
N ASN A 20 7.55 19.77 17.63
CA ASN A 20 8.51 18.72 17.26
C ASN A 20 9.18 18.98 15.91
N LEU A 21 8.45 19.58 14.94
CA LEU A 21 8.99 19.88 13.63
C LEU A 21 9.99 21.05 13.70
N VAL A 22 9.71 22.08 14.51
CA VAL A 22 10.68 23.16 14.78
C VAL A 22 11.95 22.60 15.39
N TYR A 23 11.82 21.78 16.44
CA TYR A 23 12.97 21.13 17.08
C TYR A 23 13.80 20.31 16.08
N GLN A 24 13.14 19.52 15.23
CA GLN A 24 13.82 18.73 14.20
C GLN A 24 14.54 19.61 13.19
N ARG A 25 13.89 20.68 12.69
CA ARG A 25 14.48 21.62 11.75
C ARG A 25 15.74 22.29 12.31
N VAL A 26 15.70 22.75 13.56
CA VAL A 26 16.84 23.44 14.19
C VAL A 26 17.96 22.47 14.57
N HIS A 27 17.65 21.34 15.21
CA HIS A 27 18.67 20.48 15.80
C HIS A 27 19.16 19.35 14.89
N VAL A 28 18.33 18.89 13.95
CA VAL A 28 18.66 17.78 13.04
C VAL A 28 18.97 18.29 11.64
N CYS A 29 18.19 19.25 11.15
CA CYS A 29 18.41 19.85 9.82
C CYS A 29 19.32 21.07 9.85
N HIS A 30 19.70 21.56 11.04
CA HIS A 30 20.57 22.72 11.25
C HIS A 30 20.07 24.01 10.58
N TRP A 31 18.74 24.18 10.52
CA TRP A 31 18.12 25.43 10.07
C TRP A 31 18.18 26.49 11.17
N ASP A 32 18.21 27.75 10.77
CA ASP A 32 18.03 28.86 11.71
C ASP A 32 16.62 28.87 12.28
N VAL A 33 16.48 29.37 13.52
CA VAL A 33 15.19 29.41 14.23
C VAL A 33 14.12 30.13 13.40
N GLU A 34 14.46 31.26 12.77
CA GLU A 34 13.54 32.00 11.90
C GLU A 34 13.05 31.14 10.72
N GLU A 35 13.97 30.48 10.01
CA GLU A 35 13.62 29.60 8.90
C GLU A 35 12.79 28.41 9.38
N ALA A 36 13.12 27.84 10.54
CA ALA A 36 12.45 26.70 11.12
C ALA A 36 10.97 26.97 11.47
N ILE A 37 10.64 28.20 11.88
CA ILE A 37 9.29 28.62 12.29
C ILE A 37 8.47 29.29 11.18
N THR A 38 9.08 29.69 10.07
CA THR A 38 8.38 30.38 8.96
C THR A 38 8.19 29.50 7.73
N ARG A 39 9.16 28.61 7.43
CA ARG A 39 9.13 27.81 6.21
C ARG A 39 7.98 26.80 6.23
N GLU A 40 7.18 26.80 5.17
CA GLU A 40 5.98 25.97 5.05
C GLU A 40 6.27 24.47 5.25
N VAL A 41 5.26 23.74 5.76
CA VAL A 41 5.33 22.29 5.92
C VAL A 41 4.98 21.63 4.60
N VAL A 42 5.99 21.24 3.83
CA VAL A 42 5.79 20.40 2.65
C VAL A 42 5.41 18.99 3.10
N LYS A 43 4.14 18.61 2.90
CA LYS A 43 3.71 17.23 3.13
C LYS A 43 4.30 16.35 2.03
N GLY A 44 5.13 15.38 2.42
CA GLY A 44 5.65 14.39 1.48
C GLY A 44 4.51 13.64 0.78
N GLN A 45 4.65 13.43 -0.53
CA GLN A 45 3.66 12.65 -1.27
C GLN A 45 3.71 11.19 -0.80
N LYS A 46 2.54 10.61 -0.51
CA LYS A 46 2.45 9.18 -0.21
C LYS A 46 2.91 8.36 -1.40
N SER A 47 3.60 7.25 -1.14
CA SER A 47 4.03 6.34 -2.21
C SER A 47 2.83 5.80 -2.99
N LYS A 48 2.82 6.00 -4.31
CA LYS A 48 1.80 5.44 -5.21
C LYS A 48 1.70 3.92 -5.07
N LYS A 49 2.83 3.22 -4.90
CA LYS A 49 2.88 1.78 -4.66
C LYS A 49 2.14 1.39 -3.39
N VAL A 50 2.41 2.09 -2.29
CA VAL A 50 1.76 1.78 -0.99
C VAL A 50 0.26 2.05 -1.06
N MET A 51 -0.15 3.13 -1.73
CA MET A 51 -1.58 3.41 -1.93
C MET A 51 -2.26 2.31 -2.76
N HIS A 52 -1.63 1.87 -3.84
CA HIS A 52 -2.17 0.78 -4.65
C HIS A 52 -2.35 -0.53 -3.87
N LEU A 53 -1.36 -0.91 -3.04
CA LEU A 53 -1.47 -2.07 -2.16
C LEU A 53 -2.56 -1.89 -1.10
N LEU A 54 -2.73 -0.68 -0.57
CA LEU A 54 -3.78 -0.36 0.38
C LEU A 54 -5.17 -0.57 -0.22
N ASP A 55 -5.39 -0.07 -1.44
CA ASP A 55 -6.67 -0.21 -2.15
C ASP A 55 -6.99 -1.70 -2.42
N HIS A 56 -6.00 -2.47 -2.86
CA HIS A 56 -6.16 -3.92 -3.04
C HIS A 56 -6.48 -4.64 -1.73
N ALA A 57 -5.78 -4.32 -0.63
CA ALA A 57 -6.04 -4.92 0.67
C ALA A 57 -7.49 -4.62 1.12
N ILE A 58 -7.94 -3.37 0.99
CA ILE A 58 -9.32 -2.97 1.32
C ILE A 58 -10.34 -3.72 0.47
N ASN A 59 -10.11 -3.83 -0.84
CA ASN A 59 -10.98 -4.60 -1.76
C ASN A 59 -11.02 -6.10 -1.42
N ASN A 60 -9.94 -6.63 -0.84
CA ASN A 60 -9.88 -8.00 -0.34
C ASN A 60 -10.46 -8.14 1.09
N GLY A 61 -11.08 -7.08 1.64
CA GLY A 61 -11.69 -7.08 2.98
C GLY A 61 -10.69 -6.96 4.12
N ILE A 62 -9.47 -6.50 3.86
CA ILE A 62 -8.41 -6.31 4.85
C ILE A 62 -8.20 -4.83 5.09
N ASN A 63 -8.67 -4.36 6.24
CA ASN A 63 -8.47 -2.98 6.67
C ASN A 63 -7.03 -2.77 7.16
N LEU A 64 -6.14 -2.39 6.24
CA LEU A 64 -4.77 -1.98 6.54
C LEU A 64 -4.66 -0.47 6.62
N THR A 65 -3.67 0.00 7.38
CA THR A 65 -3.22 1.40 7.33
C THR A 65 -1.97 1.51 6.45
N TYR A 66 -1.67 2.72 5.96
CA TYR A 66 -0.43 3.00 5.23
C TYR A 66 0.81 2.51 6.00
N GLY A 67 0.87 2.81 7.30
CA GLY A 67 1.97 2.36 8.18
C GLY A 67 2.06 0.85 8.31
N ALA A 68 0.93 0.13 8.30
CA ALA A 68 0.92 -1.33 8.31
C ALA A 68 1.49 -1.92 7.01
N VAL A 69 1.17 -1.34 5.85
CA VAL A 69 1.74 -1.76 4.56
C VAL A 69 3.25 -1.53 4.55
N VAL A 70 3.71 -0.32 4.89
CA VAL A 70 5.16 -0.01 4.96
C VAL A 70 5.87 -0.92 5.95
N GLY A 71 5.28 -1.17 7.12
CA GLY A 71 5.83 -2.06 8.12
C GLY A 71 5.95 -3.52 7.65
N ARG A 72 5.06 -3.99 6.77
CA ARG A 72 5.16 -5.31 6.13
C ARG A 72 6.25 -5.35 5.07
N MET A 73 6.34 -4.31 4.23
CA MET A 73 7.40 -4.19 3.23
C MET A 73 8.79 -4.22 3.88
N ASN A 74 8.97 -3.46 4.97
CA ASN A 74 10.24 -3.44 5.72
C ASN A 74 10.59 -4.79 6.38
N LYS A 75 9.60 -5.68 6.55
CA LYS A 75 9.79 -7.05 7.04
C LYS A 75 9.99 -8.06 5.89
N GLY A 76 10.06 -7.61 4.64
CA GLY A 76 10.28 -8.46 3.47
C GLY A 76 9.03 -9.15 2.92
N TYR A 77 7.83 -8.72 3.31
CA TYR A 77 6.60 -9.29 2.75
C TYR A 77 6.47 -8.88 1.29
N ASN A 78 6.08 -9.83 0.43
CA ASN A 78 5.77 -9.52 -0.96
C ASN A 78 4.40 -8.84 -1.11
N ASP A 79 4.17 -8.23 -2.28
CA ASP A 79 2.98 -7.43 -2.56
C ASP A 79 1.67 -8.25 -2.38
N HIS A 80 1.64 -9.52 -2.78
CA HIS A 80 0.48 -10.40 -2.59
C HIS A 80 0.24 -10.72 -1.12
N GLN A 81 1.28 -11.09 -0.37
CA GLN A 81 1.22 -11.34 1.07
C GLN A 81 0.64 -10.13 1.81
N ILE A 82 1.03 -8.92 1.42
CA ILE A 82 0.51 -7.68 2.01
C ILE A 82 -1.01 -7.59 1.84
N VAL A 83 -1.56 -7.89 0.66
CA VAL A 83 -2.99 -7.67 0.38
C VAL A 83 -3.92 -8.81 0.79
N TRP A 84 -3.38 -9.95 1.23
CA TRP A 84 -4.15 -11.14 1.61
C TRP A 84 -3.98 -11.59 3.08
N ILE A 85 -2.90 -11.20 3.75
CA ILE A 85 -2.68 -11.58 5.15
C ILE A 85 -3.44 -10.64 6.08
N ARG A 86 -4.28 -11.18 6.98
CA ARG A 86 -5.01 -10.37 7.97
C ARG A 86 -4.08 -9.79 9.05
N LYS A 87 -4.57 -8.77 9.77
CA LYS A 87 -3.85 -8.23 10.93
C LYS A 87 -3.62 -9.37 11.93
N ASN A 88 -2.38 -9.52 12.41
CA ASN A 88 -1.89 -10.57 13.32
C ASN A 88 -1.65 -11.97 12.71
N GLN A 89 -1.79 -12.15 11.39
CA GLN A 89 -1.35 -13.38 10.74
C GLN A 89 0.11 -13.28 10.28
N ARG A 90 0.82 -14.41 10.36
CA ARG A 90 2.17 -14.55 9.80
C ARG A 90 2.08 -14.82 8.30
N PRO A 91 3.08 -14.39 7.52
CA PRO A 91 3.18 -14.74 6.12
C PRO A 91 3.37 -16.24 5.98
N ASN A 92 2.77 -16.79 4.93
CA ASN A 92 2.91 -18.20 4.62
C ASN A 92 4.38 -18.51 4.36
N PRO A 93 5.05 -19.32 5.20
CA PRO A 93 6.46 -19.65 5.00
C PRO A 93 6.67 -20.49 3.73
N ASN A 94 5.64 -21.20 3.28
CA ASN A 94 5.67 -22.05 2.09
C ASN A 94 5.14 -21.33 0.85
N TRP A 95 5.18 -19.99 0.82
CA TRP A 95 4.69 -19.19 -0.30
C TRP A 95 5.25 -19.68 -1.64
N ASP A 96 6.55 -19.94 -1.73
CA ASP A 96 7.19 -20.37 -2.97
C ASP A 96 6.71 -21.75 -3.43
N GLN A 97 6.43 -22.65 -2.48
CA GLN A 97 5.90 -23.98 -2.77
C GLN A 97 4.46 -23.90 -3.27
N ASP A 98 3.62 -23.13 -2.58
CA ASP A 98 2.23 -22.91 -2.99
C ASP A 98 2.16 -22.18 -4.33
N TYR A 99 3.01 -21.18 -4.54
CA TYR A 99 3.07 -20.45 -5.80
C TYR A 99 3.33 -21.39 -6.98
N LYS A 100 4.33 -22.27 -6.86
CA LYS A 100 4.65 -23.28 -7.88
C LYS A 100 3.51 -24.29 -8.07
N LYS A 101 2.87 -24.72 -6.97
CA LYS A 101 1.72 -25.62 -7.03
C LYS A 101 0.57 -25.02 -7.85
N TYR A 102 0.22 -23.76 -7.60
CA TYR A 102 -0.85 -23.08 -8.33
C TYR A 102 -0.45 -22.69 -9.75
N GLU A 103 0.83 -22.40 -10.00
CA GLU A 103 1.34 -22.22 -11.36
C GLU A 103 1.17 -23.50 -12.20
N GLN A 104 1.50 -24.66 -11.64
CA GLN A 104 1.27 -25.95 -12.31
C GLN A 104 -0.23 -26.18 -12.56
N MET A 105 -1.08 -25.92 -11.57
CA MET A 105 -2.54 -25.98 -11.72
C MET A 105 -3.06 -25.03 -12.83
N ALA A 106 -2.44 -23.86 -12.99
CA ALA A 106 -2.81 -22.92 -14.05
C ALA A 106 -2.50 -23.52 -15.44
N VAL A 107 -1.31 -24.11 -15.60
CA VAL A 107 -0.91 -24.78 -16.84
C VAL A 107 -1.84 -25.94 -17.17
N GLU A 108 -2.23 -26.73 -16.17
CA GLU A 108 -3.23 -27.82 -16.31
C GLU A 108 -4.62 -27.29 -16.73
N ASN A 109 -4.94 -26.04 -16.39
CA ASN A 109 -6.17 -25.34 -16.79
C ASN A 109 -6.00 -24.50 -18.08
N ASP A 110 -4.99 -24.78 -18.90
CA ASP A 110 -4.67 -24.05 -20.14
C ASP A 110 -4.42 -22.55 -19.95
N ILE A 111 -3.96 -22.15 -18.76
CA ILE A 111 -3.52 -20.79 -18.45
C ILE A 111 -1.99 -20.78 -18.47
N PRO A 112 -1.36 -20.02 -19.39
CA PRO A 112 0.10 -19.93 -19.43
C PRO A 112 0.67 -19.44 -18.09
N ALA A 113 1.82 -19.99 -17.68
CA ALA A 113 2.50 -19.59 -16.45
C ALA A 113 2.76 -18.08 -16.38
N SER A 114 3.07 -17.44 -17.51
CA SER A 114 3.24 -15.99 -17.60
C SER A 114 1.95 -15.21 -17.31
N GLU A 115 0.79 -15.74 -17.70
CA GLU A 115 -0.51 -15.13 -17.38
C GLU A 115 -0.87 -15.34 -15.92
N TYR A 116 -0.58 -16.52 -15.35
CA TYR A 116 -0.71 -16.77 -13.92
C TYR A 116 0.16 -15.80 -13.11
N GLU A 117 1.44 -15.66 -13.46
CA GLU A 117 2.37 -14.73 -12.82
C GLU A 117 1.85 -13.29 -12.90
N ARG A 118 1.39 -12.86 -14.08
CA ARG A 118 0.80 -11.53 -14.27
C ARG A 118 -0.39 -11.31 -13.32
N ARG A 119 -1.29 -12.29 -13.20
CA ARG A 119 -2.48 -12.21 -12.32
C ARG A 119 -2.10 -12.14 -10.84
N VAL A 120 -1.12 -12.94 -10.39
CA VAL A 120 -0.71 -12.95 -8.99
C VAL A 120 0.14 -11.73 -8.64
N ASN A 121 1.11 -11.36 -9.48
CA ASN A 121 2.10 -10.35 -9.14
C ASN A 121 1.72 -8.94 -9.59
N LYS A 122 1.02 -8.77 -10.73
CA LYS A 122 0.58 -7.45 -11.22
C LYS A 122 -0.85 -7.13 -10.80
N GLU A 123 -1.74 -8.11 -10.85
CA GLU A 123 -3.15 -7.89 -10.50
C GLU A 123 -3.51 -8.28 -9.05
N LEU A 124 -2.58 -8.91 -8.33
CA LEU A 124 -2.73 -9.29 -6.92
C LEU A 124 -3.92 -10.22 -6.65
N TRP A 125 -4.26 -11.06 -7.62
CA TRP A 125 -5.27 -12.09 -7.46
C TRP A 125 -4.80 -13.20 -6.53
N ALA A 126 -5.74 -13.77 -5.76
CA ALA A 126 -5.49 -15.00 -5.03
C ALA A 126 -5.00 -16.10 -5.99
N MET A 127 -3.95 -16.83 -5.61
CA MET A 127 -3.30 -17.85 -6.45
C MET A 127 -4.29 -18.86 -7.05
N HIS A 128 -5.20 -19.42 -6.24
CA HIS A 128 -6.23 -20.33 -6.74
C HIS A 128 -7.10 -19.67 -7.82
N LYS A 129 -7.59 -18.44 -7.58
CA LYS A 129 -8.39 -17.69 -8.56
C LYS A 129 -7.60 -17.42 -9.83
N ALA A 130 -6.32 -17.06 -9.71
CA ALA A 130 -5.42 -16.84 -10.84
C ALA A 130 -5.22 -18.11 -11.69
N ALA A 131 -5.16 -19.27 -11.04
CA ALA A 131 -4.96 -20.57 -11.66
C ALA A 131 -6.22 -21.19 -12.28
N THR A 132 -7.43 -20.73 -11.92
CA THR A 132 -8.68 -21.36 -12.39
C THR A 132 -9.56 -20.46 -13.26
N MET A 133 -9.36 -19.15 -13.27
CA MET A 133 -10.28 -18.24 -13.96
C MET A 133 -9.93 -18.08 -15.44
N SER A 134 -10.72 -18.65 -16.35
CA SER A 134 -10.48 -18.51 -17.79
C SER A 134 -10.68 -17.07 -18.27
N LEU A 135 -9.95 -16.65 -19.32
CA LEU A 135 -10.09 -15.31 -19.92
C LEU A 135 -11.54 -15.01 -20.36
N LYS A 136 -12.28 -16.04 -20.79
CA LYS A 136 -13.69 -15.95 -21.17
C LYS A 136 -14.58 -15.65 -19.95
N GLN A 137 -14.40 -16.37 -18.86
CA GLN A 137 -15.15 -16.15 -17.61
C GLN A 137 -14.81 -14.79 -16.99
N GLU A 138 -13.55 -14.36 -17.07
CA GLU A 138 -13.11 -13.06 -16.58
C GLU A 138 -13.78 -11.91 -17.35
N LYS A 139 -13.79 -11.95 -18.70
CA LYS A 139 -14.47 -10.94 -19.53
C LYS A 139 -15.96 -10.83 -19.20
N ILE A 140 -16.64 -11.97 -19.01
CA ILE A 140 -18.04 -12.01 -18.60
C ILE A 140 -18.22 -11.36 -17.22
N THR A 141 -17.35 -11.69 -16.27
CA THR A 141 -17.40 -11.16 -14.90
C THR A 141 -17.19 -9.64 -14.87
N LYS A 142 -16.16 -9.14 -15.55
CA LYS A 142 -15.87 -7.69 -15.68
C LYS A 142 -17.05 -6.94 -16.30
N LYS A 143 -17.67 -7.49 -17.36
CA LYS A 143 -18.87 -6.90 -18.01
C LYS A 143 -20.06 -6.82 -17.05
N ARG A 144 -20.31 -7.88 -16.27
CA ARG A 144 -21.39 -7.92 -15.26
C ARG A 144 -21.18 -6.89 -14.15
N VAL A 145 -19.98 -6.82 -13.58
CA VAL A 145 -19.65 -5.82 -12.53
C VAL A 145 -19.84 -4.40 -13.06
N ALA A 146 -19.34 -4.10 -14.27
CA ALA A 146 -19.54 -2.79 -14.88
C ALA A 146 -21.02 -2.44 -15.11
N GLN A 147 -21.88 -3.41 -15.43
CA GLN A 147 -23.32 -3.21 -15.53
C GLN A 147 -23.98 -2.94 -14.17
N LEU A 148 -23.57 -3.66 -13.11
CA LEU A 148 -24.10 -3.47 -11.76
C LEU A 148 -23.72 -2.10 -11.21
N ASN A 149 -22.47 -1.68 -11.37
CA ASN A 149 -22.01 -0.36 -10.92
C ASN A 149 -22.75 0.77 -11.64
N ARG A 150 -23.04 0.63 -12.94
CA ARG A 150 -23.87 1.61 -13.68
C ARG A 150 -25.30 1.72 -13.16
N LYS A 151 -25.87 0.63 -12.63
CA LYS A 151 -27.24 0.61 -12.07
C LYS A 151 -27.33 1.16 -10.65
N GLN A 152 -26.21 1.28 -9.92
CA GLN A 152 -26.18 1.82 -8.55
C GLN A 152 -25.97 3.34 -8.51
N ILE A 153 -25.63 3.96 -9.65
CA ILE A 153 -25.30 5.40 -9.77
C ILE A 153 -26.45 6.18 -10.45
N GLY A 154 -27.49 5.50 -10.92
CA GLY A 154 -28.72 6.10 -11.47
C GLY A 154 -29.91 5.74 -10.63
#